data_AF-A0A7Y5L6Q6-F1
#
_entry.id   AF-A0A7Y5L6Q6-F1
#
_cell.length_a   1.000
_cell.length_b   1.000
_cell.length_c   1.000
_cell.angle_alpha   90.00
_cell.angle_beta   90.00
_cell.angle_gamma   90.00
#
_symmetry.space_group_name_H-M   'P 1'
#
loop_
_entity.id
_entity.type
_entity.pdbx_description
1 polymer ?
#
loop_
_entity_poly.entity_id
_entity_poly.type
_entity_poly.pdbx_seq_one_letter_code
_entity_poly.pdbx_strand_id
1 'polypeptide(L)'
;MRGKLYALNLAKHAHVPSKESLAFHASKLYFSAVNLREIKSMINAHESDQHHPDEKALRDEHLKVQKLGRVADLISFLLASPSVSIVQACQLIRLTKRFALSLFPEKESTFELLYRRRFNRILRERLSRSPEFLN
;
A
#
# COMPACT_ATOMS: atom_id res chain seq x y z
N MET A 1 -15.21 -48.01 23.24
CA MET A 1 -15.72 -48.14 21.86
C MET A 1 -16.17 -46.80 21.25
N ARG A 2 -15.27 -45.84 20.92
CA ARG A 2 -15.61 -44.66 20.08
C ARG A 2 -14.40 -44.10 19.30
N GLY A 3 -13.41 -44.94 18.96
CA GLY A 3 -12.17 -44.51 18.29
C GLY A 3 -12.01 -45.01 16.84
N LYS A 4 -12.93 -45.81 16.31
CA LYS A 4 -12.78 -46.47 14.99
C LYS A 4 -13.73 -46.00 13.88
N LEU A 5 -14.68 -45.08 14.15
CA LEU A 5 -15.66 -44.67 13.13
C LEU A 5 -15.24 -43.48 12.24
N TYR A 6 -14.19 -42.72 12.59
CA TYR A 6 -13.73 -41.61 11.73
C TYR A 6 -12.62 -42.00 10.74
N ALA A 7 -12.02 -43.18 10.91
CA ALA A 7 -10.93 -43.62 10.03
C ALA A 7 -11.44 -44.24 8.71
N LEU A 8 -12.72 -44.62 8.60
CA LEU A 8 -13.21 -45.38 7.45
C LEU A 8 -14.01 -44.55 6.42
N ASN A 9 -14.41 -43.32 6.75
CA ASN A 9 -15.22 -42.48 5.84
C ASN A 9 -14.45 -41.38 5.10
N LEU A 10 -13.14 -41.25 5.34
CA LEU A 10 -12.30 -40.26 4.64
C LEU A 10 -11.49 -40.85 3.46
N ALA A 11 -11.74 -42.11 3.09
CA ALA A 11 -11.03 -42.76 1.99
C ALA A 11 -11.78 -42.73 0.64
N LYS A 12 -13.03 -42.23 0.60
CA LYS A 12 -13.86 -42.27 -0.63
C LYS A 12 -14.01 -40.95 -1.40
N HIS A 13 -13.58 -39.80 -0.85
CA HIS A 13 -13.63 -38.52 -1.56
C HIS A 13 -12.46 -37.55 -1.28
N ALA A 14 -11.30 -38.03 -0.79
CA ALA A 14 -10.22 -37.12 -0.40
C ALA A 14 -9.35 -36.71 -1.60
N HIS A 15 -9.66 -35.52 -2.13
CA HIS A 15 -8.72 -34.63 -2.80
C HIS A 15 -7.39 -34.61 -2.02
N VAL A 16 -6.29 -34.94 -2.70
CA VAL A 16 -4.93 -34.92 -2.12
C VAL A 16 -4.69 -33.56 -1.47
N PRO A 17 -4.50 -33.46 -0.14
CA PRO A 17 -4.27 -32.18 0.49
C PRO A 17 -2.87 -31.69 0.12
N SER A 18 -2.77 -30.42 -0.29
CA SER A 18 -1.49 -29.76 -0.59
C SER A 18 -0.57 -29.79 0.64
N LYS A 19 0.75 -29.71 0.41
CA LYS A 19 1.80 -29.75 1.44
C LYS A 19 1.56 -28.75 2.59
N GLU A 20 0.88 -27.65 2.31
CA GLU A 20 0.51 -26.60 3.29
C GLU A 20 -0.56 -27.07 4.29
N SER A 21 -1.52 -27.88 3.85
CA SER A 21 -2.61 -28.39 4.72
C SER A 21 -2.11 -29.49 5.66
N LEU A 22 -1.12 -30.28 5.22
CA LEU A 22 -0.41 -31.24 6.07
C LEU A 22 0.45 -30.54 7.12
N ALA A 23 1.14 -29.45 6.76
CA ALA A 23 1.88 -28.62 7.72
C ALA A 23 0.95 -27.97 8.76
N PHE A 24 -0.22 -27.48 8.32
CA PHE A 24 -1.22 -26.88 9.20
C PHE A 24 -1.86 -27.90 10.16
N HIS A 25 -2.16 -29.11 9.69
CA HIS A 25 -2.72 -30.18 10.54
C HIS A 25 -1.67 -30.81 11.45
N ALA A 26 -0.43 -30.97 10.99
CA ALA A 26 0.69 -31.40 11.83
C ALA A 26 0.99 -30.39 12.94
N SER A 27 0.93 -29.08 12.64
CA SER A 27 1.06 -28.01 13.63
C SER A 27 -0.03 -28.06 14.71
N LYS A 28 -1.24 -28.50 14.37
CA LYS A 28 -2.36 -28.62 15.32
C LYS A 28 -2.21 -29.84 16.24
N LEU A 29 -1.56 -30.91 15.77
CA LEU A 29 -1.21 -32.09 16.56
C LEU A 29 0.03 -31.86 17.44
N TYR A 30 0.99 -31.04 17.00
CA TYR A 30 2.17 -30.65 17.80
C TYR A 30 1.82 -29.73 18.98
N PHE A 31 0.72 -28.98 18.90
CA PHE A 31 0.32 -27.99 19.91
C PHE A 31 -0.20 -28.59 21.22
N SER A 32 -0.49 -29.90 21.29
CA SER A 32 -1.01 -30.53 22.52
C SER A 32 0.05 -30.83 23.58
N ALA A 33 1.35 -30.71 23.24
CA ALA A 33 2.46 -31.04 24.13
C ALA A 33 3.49 -29.90 24.32
N VAL A 34 3.33 -28.76 23.65
CA VAL A 34 4.33 -27.68 23.69
C VAL A 34 3.92 -26.61 24.72
N ASN A 35 4.85 -26.32 25.63
CA ASN A 35 4.71 -25.29 26.64
C ASN A 35 4.50 -23.92 25.97
N LEU A 36 3.39 -23.25 26.27
CA LEU A 36 3.01 -21.97 25.66
C LEU A 36 4.10 -20.88 25.78
N ARG A 37 5.00 -20.98 26.76
CA ARG A 37 6.16 -20.08 26.89
C ARG A 37 7.18 -20.28 25.77
N GLU A 38 7.37 -21.50 25.32
CA GLU A 38 8.33 -21.89 24.28
C GLU A 38 7.81 -21.52 22.89
N ILE A 39 6.48 -21.66 22.67
CA ILE A 39 5.83 -21.14 21.47
C ILE A 39 5.95 -19.62 21.41
N LYS A 40 5.74 -18.94 22.55
CA LYS A 40 5.89 -17.48 22.63
C LYS A 40 7.33 -17.04 22.41
N SER A 41 8.32 -17.78 22.90
CA SER A 41 9.73 -17.48 22.62
C SER A 41 10.12 -17.77 21.17
N MET A 42 9.58 -18.81 20.54
CA MET A 42 9.82 -19.12 19.12
C MET A 42 9.14 -18.12 18.18
N ILE A 43 7.93 -17.66 18.49
CA ILE A 43 7.26 -16.57 17.75
C ILE A 43 8.08 -15.29 17.87
N ASN A 44 8.50 -14.91 19.07
CA ASN A 44 9.33 -13.73 19.29
C ASN A 44 10.71 -13.84 18.60
N ALA A 45 11.32 -15.03 18.58
CA ALA A 45 12.59 -15.28 17.88
C ALA A 45 12.44 -15.24 16.36
N HIS A 46 11.27 -15.65 15.84
CA HIS A 46 10.97 -15.52 14.41
C HIS A 46 10.65 -14.07 14.02
N GLU A 47 10.06 -13.28 14.92
CA GLU A 47 9.84 -11.84 14.75
C GLU A 47 11.16 -11.04 14.74
N SER A 48 12.20 -11.47 15.46
CA SER A 48 13.52 -10.81 15.43
C SER A 48 14.30 -10.98 14.12
N ASP A 49 13.89 -11.91 13.25
CA ASP A 49 14.51 -12.15 11.93
C ASP A 49 13.71 -11.48 10.80
N GLN A 50 12.54 -10.88 11.11
CA GLN A 50 11.88 -9.95 10.21
C GLN A 50 12.58 -8.60 10.34
N HIS A 51 13.30 -8.21 9.30
CA HIS A 51 13.94 -6.91 9.12
C HIS A 51 12.94 -5.78 9.46
N HIS A 52 12.93 -5.33 10.71
CA HIS A 52 12.21 -4.14 11.13
C HIS A 52 12.88 -2.98 10.40
N PRO A 53 12.22 -2.32 9.42
CA PRO A 53 12.81 -1.15 8.80
C PRO A 53 13.13 -0.16 9.91
N ASP A 54 14.39 0.32 9.93
CA ASP A 54 14.88 1.28 10.93
C ASP A 54 13.76 2.30 11.19
N GLU A 55 13.29 2.40 12.43
CA GLU A 55 12.18 3.29 12.76
C GLU A 55 12.46 4.72 12.26
N LYS A 56 13.74 5.11 12.19
CA LYS A 56 14.18 6.36 11.58
C LYS A 56 13.85 6.43 10.10
N ALA A 57 14.14 5.38 9.33
CA ALA A 57 13.81 5.31 7.90
C ALA A 57 12.29 5.40 7.66
N LEU A 58 11.49 4.72 8.49
CA LEU A 58 10.02 4.83 8.45
C LEU A 58 9.54 6.26 8.74
N ARG A 59 10.09 6.90 9.78
CA ARG A 59 9.78 8.30 10.12
C ARG A 59 10.17 9.24 8.99
N ASP A 60 11.36 9.09 8.43
CA ASP A 60 11.85 9.92 7.32
C ASP A 60 10.97 9.77 6.07
N GLU A 61 10.55 8.55 5.74
CA GLU A 61 9.61 8.31 4.65
C GLU A 61 8.25 8.98 4.92
N HIS A 62 7.71 8.83 6.14
CA HIS A 62 6.46 9.45 6.53
C HIS A 62 6.50 10.98 6.39
N LEU A 63 7.60 11.61 6.80
CA LEU A 63 7.81 13.05 6.64
C LEU A 63 7.83 13.48 5.17
N LYS A 64 8.46 12.70 4.28
CA LYS A 64 8.45 12.95 2.83
C LYS A 64 7.03 12.88 2.27
N VAL A 65 6.25 11.88 2.68
CA VAL A 65 4.84 11.73 2.25
C VAL A 65 4.02 12.93 2.70
N GLN A 66 4.12 13.33 3.97
CA GLN A 66 3.42 14.52 4.47
C GLN A 66 3.83 15.79 3.72
N LYS A 67 5.13 15.98 3.47
CA LYS A 67 5.65 17.15 2.73
C LYS A 67 5.07 17.19 1.31
N LEU A 68 5.07 16.06 0.60
CA LEU A 68 4.49 15.96 -0.73
C LEU A 68 2.98 16.22 -0.72
N GLY A 69 2.27 15.68 0.28
CA GLY A 69 0.83 15.93 0.48
C GLY A 69 0.51 17.42 0.58
N ARG A 70 1.21 18.15 1.47
CA ARG A 70 1.03 19.61 1.62
C ARG A 70 1.27 20.38 0.32
N VAL A 71 2.33 20.03 -0.42
CA VAL A 71 2.61 20.64 -1.73
C VAL A 71 1.49 20.33 -2.72
N ALA A 72 1.04 19.08 -2.80
CA ALA A 72 -0.04 18.69 -3.72
C ALA A 72 -1.36 19.39 -3.41
N ASP A 73 -1.67 19.66 -2.14
CA ASP A 73 -2.86 20.40 -1.75
C ASP A 73 -2.75 21.88 -2.12
N LEU A 74 -1.60 22.51 -1.88
CA LEU A 74 -1.33 23.88 -2.35
C LEU A 74 -1.47 23.99 -3.87
N ILE A 75 -0.91 23.05 -4.62
CA ILE A 75 -0.99 23.04 -6.08
C ILE A 75 -2.42 22.83 -6.53
N SER A 76 -3.18 21.96 -5.85
CA SER A 76 -4.61 21.78 -6.12
C SER A 76 -5.39 23.10 -5.97
N PHE A 77 -5.10 23.86 -4.91
CA PHE A 77 -5.70 25.18 -4.69
C PHE A 77 -5.34 26.17 -5.81
N LEU A 78 -4.06 26.24 -6.19
CA LEU A 78 -3.61 27.13 -7.27
C LEU A 78 -4.23 26.77 -8.63
N LEU A 79 -4.33 25.47 -8.95
CA LEU A 79 -4.93 25.00 -10.20
C LEU A 79 -6.44 25.30 -10.30
N ALA A 80 -7.13 25.40 -9.17
CA ALA A 80 -8.52 25.79 -9.12
C ALA A 80 -8.72 27.31 -9.30
N SER A 81 -7.68 28.12 -9.13
CA SER A 81 -7.77 29.57 -9.22
C SER A 81 -7.93 30.05 -10.67
N PRO A 82 -8.87 30.98 -10.95
CA PRO A 82 -9.01 31.60 -12.27
C PRO A 82 -7.83 32.52 -12.63
N SER A 83 -7.08 33.01 -11.63
CA SER A 83 -5.92 33.88 -11.84
C SER A 83 -4.69 33.16 -12.41
N VAL A 84 -4.69 31.82 -12.41
CA VAL A 84 -3.59 31.01 -12.94
C VAL A 84 -3.89 30.65 -14.39
N SER A 85 -3.02 31.05 -15.30
CA SER A 85 -3.12 30.68 -16.73
C SER A 85 -2.88 29.18 -16.94
N ILE A 86 -3.38 28.64 -18.06
CA ILE A 86 -3.15 27.22 -18.41
C ILE A 86 -1.66 26.89 -18.52
N VAL A 87 -0.87 27.81 -19.08
CA VAL A 87 0.59 27.62 -19.20
C VAL A 87 1.24 27.52 -17.82
N GLN A 88 0.89 28.42 -16.89
CA GLN A 88 1.37 28.36 -15.51
C GLN A 88 0.90 27.10 -14.79
N ALA A 89 -0.35 26.68 -14.98
CA ALA A 89 -0.88 25.44 -14.43
C ALA A 89 -0.07 24.21 -14.88
N CYS A 90 0.22 24.10 -16.18
CA CYS A 90 1.07 23.03 -16.72
C CYS A 90 2.49 23.08 -16.12
N GLN A 91 3.06 24.28 -15.95
CA GLN A 91 4.35 24.45 -15.30
C GLN A 91 4.32 24.01 -13.83
N LEU A 92 3.29 24.36 -13.08
CA LEU A 92 3.10 23.94 -11.69
C LEU A 92 3.03 22.41 -11.57
N ILE A 93 2.27 21.74 -12.44
CA ILE A 93 2.21 20.26 -12.47
C ILE A 93 3.60 19.67 -12.74
N ARG A 94 4.33 20.21 -13.72
CA ARG A 94 5.70 19.76 -14.04
C ARG A 94 6.68 19.95 -12.89
N LEU A 95 6.63 21.10 -12.21
CA LEU A 95 7.47 21.37 -11.05
C LEU A 95 7.12 20.45 -9.88
N THR A 96 5.84 20.20 -9.66
CA THR A 96 5.36 19.26 -8.63
C THR A 96 5.84 17.84 -8.90
N LYS A 97 5.83 17.39 -10.17
CA LYS A 97 6.39 16.10 -10.57
C LYS A 97 7.88 16.01 -10.25
N ARG A 98 8.66 17.02 -10.64
CA ARG A 98 10.11 17.09 -10.32
C ARG A 98 10.36 17.04 -8.82
N PHE A 99 9.57 17.78 -8.05
CA PHE A 99 9.66 17.75 -6.59
C PHE A 99 9.31 16.37 -6.01
N ALA A 100 8.23 15.73 -6.47
CA ALA A 100 7.85 14.38 -6.05
C ALA A 100 8.97 13.36 -6.33
N LEU A 101 9.55 13.40 -7.53
CA LEU A 101 10.65 12.52 -7.92
C LEU A 101 11.96 12.81 -7.16
N SER A 102 12.16 14.04 -6.68
CA SER A 102 13.29 14.34 -5.79
C SER A 102 13.15 13.67 -4.40
N LEU A 103 11.92 13.43 -3.95
CA LEU A 103 11.62 12.74 -2.69
C LEU A 103 11.56 11.22 -2.88
N PHE A 104 11.03 10.78 -4.02
CA PHE A 104 10.74 9.39 -4.37
C PHE A 104 11.15 9.08 -5.83
N PRO A 105 12.44 8.88 -6.12
CA PRO A 105 12.95 8.76 -7.49
C PRO A 105 12.30 7.64 -8.32
N GLU A 106 11.97 6.53 -7.68
CA GLU A 106 11.42 5.33 -8.34
C GLU A 106 9.89 5.33 -8.44
N LYS A 107 9.20 6.38 -7.97
CA LYS A 107 7.73 6.41 -7.84
C LYS A 107 7.04 7.29 -8.86
N GLU A 108 7.61 7.40 -10.06
CA GLU A 108 7.01 8.16 -11.15
C GLU A 108 5.61 7.67 -11.53
N SER A 109 5.45 6.36 -11.72
CA SER A 109 4.16 5.76 -12.05
C SER A 109 3.08 6.08 -11.00
N THR A 110 3.46 6.08 -9.72
CA THR A 110 2.59 6.46 -8.61
C THR A 110 2.16 7.93 -8.68
N PHE A 111 3.09 8.83 -9.00
CA PHE A 111 2.76 10.24 -9.23
C PHE A 111 1.75 10.40 -10.36
N GLU A 112 1.96 9.69 -11.48
CA GLU A 112 1.08 9.76 -12.63
C GLU A 112 -0.32 9.21 -12.35
N LEU A 113 -0.40 8.16 -11.53
CA LEU A 113 -1.66 7.56 -11.14
C LEU A 113 -2.46 8.45 -10.18
N LEU A 114 -1.81 9.03 -9.18
CA LEU A 114 -2.50 9.73 -8.09
C LEU A 114 -2.63 11.24 -8.38
N TYR A 115 -1.48 11.91 -8.52
CA TYR A 115 -1.45 13.37 -8.55
C TYR A 115 -1.82 13.91 -9.93
N ARG A 116 -1.30 13.35 -11.03
CA ARG A 116 -1.67 13.84 -12.36
C ARG A 116 -3.15 13.68 -12.63
N ARG A 117 -3.78 12.55 -12.24
CA ARG A 117 -5.23 12.37 -12.38
C ARG A 117 -6.02 13.41 -11.58
N ARG A 118 -5.62 13.68 -10.32
CA ARG A 118 -6.24 14.72 -9.47
C ARG A 118 -6.13 16.11 -10.11
N PHE A 119 -4.93 16.50 -10.55
CA PHE A 119 -4.71 17.81 -11.17
C PHE A 119 -5.46 17.98 -12.48
N ASN A 120 -5.48 16.95 -13.32
CA ASN A 120 -6.25 16.96 -14.57
C ASN A 120 -7.75 17.12 -14.31
N ARG A 121 -8.29 16.48 -13.27
CA ARG A 121 -9.69 16.66 -12.90
C ARG A 121 -9.99 18.12 -12.55
N ILE A 122 -9.17 18.74 -11.71
CA ILE A 122 -9.32 20.16 -11.31
C ILE A 122 -9.29 21.06 -12.53
N LEU A 123 -8.32 20.86 -13.43
CA LEU A 123 -8.22 21.66 -14.65
C LEU A 123 -9.42 21.47 -15.57
N ARG A 124 -9.88 20.23 -15.79
CA ARG A 124 -11.07 19.96 -16.60
C ARG A 124 -12.29 20.67 -16.03
N GLU A 125 -12.52 20.57 -14.72
CA GLU A 125 -13.63 21.24 -14.05
C GLU A 125 -13.54 22.77 -14.19
N ARG A 126 -12.33 23.34 -14.08
CA ARG A 126 -12.09 24.77 -14.28
C ARG A 126 -12.39 25.21 -15.71
N LEU A 127 -11.86 24.51 -16.72
CA LEU A 127 -12.11 24.83 -18.13
C LEU A 127 -13.59 24.71 -18.49
N SER A 128 -14.29 23.70 -17.96
CA SER A 128 -15.74 23.55 -18.20
C SER A 128 -16.58 24.69 -17.61
N ARG A 129 -16.08 25.41 -16.60
CA ARG A 129 -16.76 26.56 -15.98
C ARG A 129 -16.41 27.90 -16.62
N SER A 130 -15.31 27.98 -17.36
CA SER A 130 -14.82 29.20 -18.01
C SER A 130 -14.57 28.94 -19.50
N PRO A 131 -15.61 29.06 -20.35
CA PRO A 131 -15.52 28.80 -21.80
C PRO A 131 -14.74 29.88 -22.57
N GLU A 132 -14.19 30.88 -21.87
CA GLU A 132 -13.54 32.08 -22.43
C GLU A 132 -12.27 31.79 -23.27
N PHE A 133 -11.83 30.54 -23.33
CA PHE A 133 -10.62 30.10 -24.03
C PHE A 133 -10.88 28.99 -25.08
N LEU A 134 -12.13 28.80 -25.51
CA LEU A 134 -12.52 27.81 -26.54
C LEU A 134 -12.67 28.38 -27.96
N ASN A 135 -12.26 29.63 -28.21
CA ASN A 135 -12.27 30.24 -29.55
C ASN A 135 -10.84 30.57 -30.03
#